data_AF-A0A958J608-F1
#
_entry.id   AF-A0A958J608-F1
#
_cell.length_a   1.000
_cell.length_b   1.000
_cell.length_c   1.000
_cell.angle_alpha   90.00
_cell.angle_beta   90.00
_cell.angle_gamma   90.00
#
_symmetry.space_group_name_H-M   'P 1'
#
loop_
_entity.id
_entity.type
_entity.pdbx_description
1 polymer ?
#
loop_
_entity_poly.entity_id
_entity_poly.type
_entity_poly.pdbx_seq_one_letter_code
_entity_poly.pdbx_strand_id
1 'polypeptide(L)'
;PARQRLILVQEHYFDDSRPPRDMLAVLSLRGRPGYCEPLVSGNDFYASPALSRDGRQLCWLSWDHPAMPWNGTELWVAEVGDDGQLRRRRRIAGGAQESVFQPQWGTDGTLYFASDRREGWWNLHAWDGHTIRPVLEMAAE
;
A
#
# COMPACT_ATOMS: atom_id res chain seq x y z
N PRO A 1 -15.41 -9.19 -8.91
CA PRO A 1 -14.07 -8.59 -9.16
C PRO A 1 -13.73 -8.58 -10.66
N ALA A 2 -13.34 -7.41 -11.21
CA ALA A 2 -13.16 -7.18 -12.65
C ALA A 2 -12.16 -8.13 -13.34
N ARG A 3 -11.22 -8.73 -12.57
CA ARG A 3 -10.16 -9.60 -13.10
C ARG A 3 -10.13 -11.02 -12.52
N GLN A 4 -11.14 -11.42 -11.74
CA GLN A 4 -11.18 -12.73 -11.05
C GLN A 4 -9.91 -13.02 -10.22
N ARG A 5 -9.35 -11.97 -9.59
CA ARG A 5 -8.12 -11.99 -8.82
C ARG A 5 -8.35 -11.29 -7.47
N LEU A 6 -7.63 -11.74 -6.44
CA LEU A 6 -7.50 -11.06 -5.15
C LEU A 6 -6.06 -10.56 -4.99
N ILE A 7 -5.90 -9.36 -4.47
CA ILE A 7 -4.60 -8.81 -4.06
C ILE A 7 -4.55 -8.89 -2.54
N LEU A 8 -3.49 -9.47 -2.00
CA LEU A 8 -3.34 -9.73 -0.56
C LEU A 8 -1.88 -9.56 -0.14
N VAL A 9 -1.67 -9.43 1.17
CA VAL A 9 -0.35 -9.58 1.78
C VAL A 9 -0.14 -11.06 2.09
N GLN A 10 1.01 -11.59 1.70
CA GLN A 10 1.40 -12.96 1.96
C GLN A 10 2.71 -12.98 2.74
N GLU A 11 2.71 -13.64 3.90
CA GLU A 11 3.93 -14.09 4.57
C GLU A 11 4.42 -15.39 3.92
N HIS A 12 5.68 -15.41 3.50
CA HIS A 12 6.32 -16.61 3.00
C HIS A 12 7.40 -17.10 3.97
N TYR A 13 7.19 -18.32 4.47
CA TYR A 13 8.10 -19.04 5.35
C TYR A 13 8.98 -19.97 4.49
N PHE A 14 10.29 -19.79 4.54
CA PHE A 14 11.21 -20.66 3.81
C PHE A 14 11.64 -21.89 4.63
N ASP A 15 11.98 -21.65 5.89
CA ASP A 15 12.34 -22.62 6.93
C ASP A 15 12.29 -21.89 8.29
N ASP A 16 12.30 -22.63 9.40
CA ASP A 16 12.22 -22.05 10.75
C ASP A 16 13.46 -21.21 11.16
N SER A 17 14.49 -21.15 10.32
CA SER A 17 15.76 -20.48 10.64
C SER A 17 15.86 -19.05 10.10
N ARG A 18 14.91 -18.62 9.26
CA ARG A 18 14.87 -17.27 8.68
C ARG A 18 13.58 -16.56 9.06
N PRO A 19 13.63 -15.23 9.30
CA PRO A 19 12.41 -14.46 9.46
C PRO A 19 11.53 -14.60 8.21
N PRO A 20 10.20 -14.61 8.37
CA PRO A 20 9.28 -14.63 7.24
C PRO A 20 9.53 -13.41 6.36
N ARG A 21 9.24 -13.55 5.06
CA ARG A 21 9.25 -12.42 4.14
C ARG A 21 7.84 -12.08 3.71
N ASP A 22 7.48 -10.83 3.87
CA ASP A 22 6.22 -10.32 3.36
C ASP A 22 6.33 -10.00 1.87
N MET A 23 5.21 -10.13 1.19
CA MET A 23 5.05 -9.64 -0.17
C MET A 23 3.60 -9.25 -0.43
N LEU A 24 3.39 -8.36 -1.39
CA LEU A 24 2.11 -8.30 -2.06
C LEU A 24 2.03 -9.43 -3.06
N ALA A 25 0.92 -10.16 -3.03
CA ALA A 25 0.68 -11.28 -3.90
C ALA A 25 -0.71 -11.20 -4.55
N VAL A 26 -0.86 -11.94 -5.64
CA VAL A 26 -2.10 -12.09 -6.38
C VAL A 26 -2.55 -13.55 -6.31
N LEU A 27 -3.77 -13.77 -5.84
CA LEU A 27 -4.45 -15.06 -5.90
C LEU A 27 -5.45 -15.06 -7.06
N SER A 28 -5.31 -16.00 -7.99
CA SER A 28 -6.31 -16.21 -9.04
C SER A 28 -7.49 -17.02 -8.50
N LEU A 29 -8.71 -16.50 -8.65
CA LEU A 29 -9.94 -17.20 -8.22
C LEU A 29 -10.35 -18.35 -9.14
N ARG A 30 -9.73 -18.43 -10.32
CA ARG A 30 -9.93 -19.53 -11.29
C ARG A 30 -8.67 -20.38 -11.48
N GLY A 31 -7.58 -20.00 -10.80
CA GLY A 31 -6.30 -20.66 -10.94
C GLY A 31 -6.18 -21.88 -10.03
N ARG A 32 -4.94 -22.35 -9.89
CA ARG A 32 -4.60 -23.41 -8.94
C ARG A 32 -4.92 -22.93 -7.51
N PRO A 33 -5.74 -23.66 -6.73
CA PRO A 33 -6.02 -23.31 -5.35
C PRO A 33 -4.73 -23.19 -4.53
N GLY A 34 -4.65 -22.15 -3.69
CA GLY A 34 -3.53 -21.90 -2.80
C GLY A 34 -2.24 -21.38 -3.48
N TYR A 35 -2.24 -21.17 -4.80
CA TYR A 35 -1.11 -20.55 -5.48
C TYR A 35 -1.29 -19.04 -5.56
N CYS A 36 -0.35 -18.30 -4.94
CA CYS A 36 -0.25 -16.86 -5.01
C CYS A 36 0.96 -16.46 -5.85
N GLU A 37 0.76 -15.57 -6.81
CA GLU A 37 1.83 -15.00 -7.64
C GLU A 37 2.38 -13.74 -6.96
N PRO A 38 3.71 -13.62 -6.76
CA PRO A 38 4.30 -12.41 -6.20
C PRO A 38 4.08 -11.19 -7.10
N LEU A 39 3.71 -10.05 -6.49
CA LEU A 39 3.46 -8.77 -7.17
C LEU A 39 4.48 -7.70 -6.80
N VAL A 40 4.76 -7.55 -5.50
CA VAL A 40 5.80 -6.68 -4.95
C VAL A 40 6.50 -7.38 -3.80
N SER A 41 7.82 -7.32 -3.77
CA SER A 41 8.66 -7.83 -2.69
C SER A 41 9.92 -6.99 -2.58
N GLY A 42 10.67 -7.18 -1.49
CA GLY A 42 11.95 -6.52 -1.25
C GLY A 42 12.00 -5.71 0.06
N ASN A 43 10.85 -5.31 0.59
CA ASN A 43 10.72 -4.76 1.93
C ASN A 43 10.38 -5.86 2.94
N ASP A 44 10.66 -5.61 4.22
CA ASP A 44 10.36 -6.53 5.30
C ASP A 44 8.85 -6.67 5.53
N PHE A 45 8.10 -5.57 5.39
CA PHE A 45 6.67 -5.53 5.68
C PHE A 45 5.84 -4.85 4.60
N TYR A 46 4.62 -5.34 4.41
CA TYR A 46 3.61 -4.78 3.52
C TYR A 46 2.23 -4.72 4.17
N ALA A 47 1.45 -3.68 3.88
CA ALA A 47 0.08 -3.57 4.40
C ALA A 47 -0.85 -2.81 3.46
N SER A 48 -2.15 -2.97 3.73
CA SER A 48 -3.24 -2.16 3.16
C SER A 48 -3.21 -2.02 1.62
N PRO A 49 -3.08 -3.10 0.83
CA PRO A 49 -3.22 -2.99 -0.61
C PRO A 49 -4.65 -2.54 -0.95
N ALA A 50 -4.79 -1.45 -1.71
CA ALA A 50 -6.09 -0.94 -2.15
C ALA A 50 -6.05 -0.61 -3.64
N LEU A 51 -6.96 -1.25 -4.38
CA LEU A 51 -7.14 -1.07 -5.81
C LEU A 51 -8.13 0.07 -6.07
N SER A 52 -7.82 0.96 -7.01
CA SER A 52 -8.75 1.99 -7.47
C SER A 52 -10.00 1.36 -8.09
N ARG A 53 -11.10 2.12 -8.10
CA ARG A 53 -12.40 1.62 -8.60
C ARG A 53 -12.35 1.17 -10.06
N ASP A 54 -11.58 1.85 -10.89
CA ASP A 54 -11.36 1.51 -12.30
C ASP A 54 -10.35 0.36 -12.50
N GLY A 55 -9.70 -0.10 -11.43
CA GLY A 55 -8.72 -1.17 -11.45
C GLY A 55 -7.40 -0.80 -12.12
N ARG A 56 -7.11 0.50 -12.32
CA ARG A 56 -5.91 0.99 -13.02
C ARG A 56 -4.79 1.44 -12.10
N GLN A 57 -5.06 1.62 -10.81
CA GLN A 57 -4.06 1.99 -9.83
C GLN A 57 -4.16 1.09 -8.60
N LEU A 58 -3.01 0.70 -8.06
CA LEU A 58 -2.89 0.01 -6.78
C LEU A 58 -2.05 0.88 -5.86
N CYS A 59 -2.49 1.06 -4.62
CA CYS A 59 -1.65 1.60 -3.55
C CYS A 59 -1.38 0.55 -2.48
N TRP A 60 -0.31 0.73 -1.72
CA TRP A 60 0.03 -0.08 -0.55
C TRP A 60 0.97 0.66 0.39
N LEU A 61 1.08 0.17 1.61
CA LEU A 61 2.10 0.58 2.57
C LEU A 61 3.24 -0.44 2.59
N SER A 62 4.47 0.04 2.77
CA SER A 62 5.63 -0.78 3.10
C SER A 62 6.52 -0.09 4.12
N TRP A 63 7.28 -0.88 4.88
CA TRP A 63 8.33 -0.38 5.76
C TRP A 63 9.34 -1.51 6.01
N ASP A 64 10.48 -1.14 6.58
CA ASP A 64 11.59 -2.03 6.86
C ASP A 64 12.02 -1.91 8.31
N HIS A 65 12.64 -2.96 8.83
CA HIS A 65 13.35 -2.86 10.10
C HIS A 65 14.43 -1.76 10.05
N PRO A 66 14.67 -1.03 11.17
CA PRO A 66 14.08 -1.24 12.50
C PRO A 66 12.77 -0.48 12.75
N ALA A 67 12.16 0.13 11.73
CA ALA A 67 10.95 0.92 11.92
C ALA A 67 9.74 0.02 12.25
N MET A 68 8.93 0.46 13.20
CA MET A 68 7.54 0.01 13.33
C MET A 68 6.64 0.93 12.50
N PRO A 69 5.43 0.52 12.10
CA PRO A 69 4.59 1.32 11.21
C PRO A 69 4.18 2.68 11.80
N TRP A 70 4.20 2.86 13.13
CA TRP A 70 4.00 4.16 13.79
C TRP A 70 5.27 5.04 13.83
N ASN A 71 6.45 4.51 13.51
CA ASN A 71 7.66 5.33 13.34
C ASN A 71 7.75 5.89 11.92
N GLY A 72 7.42 5.06 10.93
CA GLY A 72 7.54 5.43 9.53
C GLY A 72 7.02 4.34 8.62
N THR A 73 6.22 4.73 7.63
CA THR A 73 5.82 3.85 6.52
C THR A 73 5.97 4.59 5.22
N GLU A 74 6.08 3.87 4.11
CA GLU A 74 6.08 4.43 2.77
C GLU A 74 4.76 4.08 2.06
N LEU A 75 4.05 5.10 1.58
CA LEU A 75 2.85 4.91 0.76
C LEU A 75 3.25 4.92 -0.71
N TRP A 76 3.07 3.77 -1.35
CA TRP A 76 3.38 3.54 -2.75
C TRP A 76 2.11 3.51 -3.59
N VAL A 77 2.25 3.95 -4.84
CA VAL A 77 1.23 3.82 -5.89
C VAL A 77 1.87 3.27 -7.16
N ALA A 78 1.16 2.39 -7.87
CA ALA A 78 1.56 1.87 -9.16
C ALA A 78 0.38 1.81 -10.13
N GLU A 79 0.68 1.93 -11.42
CA GLU A 79 -0.25 1.64 -12.50
C GLU A 79 -0.43 0.11 -12.64
N VAL A 80 -1.67 -0.34 -12.82
CA VAL A 80 -2.02 -1.74 -13.08
C VAL A 80 -2.26 -1.91 -14.57
N GLY A 81 -1.41 -2.72 -15.20
CA GLY A 81 -1.53 -3.06 -16.61
C GLY A 81 -2.71 -3.95 -16.96
N ASP A 82 -3.00 -4.09 -18.25
CA ASP A 82 -4.03 -5.01 -18.74
C ASP A 82 -3.70 -6.49 -18.47
N ASP A 83 -2.42 -6.82 -18.42
CA ASP A 83 -1.87 -8.10 -17.94
C ASP A 83 -1.96 -8.27 -16.40
N GLY A 84 -2.32 -7.20 -15.68
CA GLY A 84 -2.36 -7.13 -14.23
C GLY A 84 -1.00 -6.89 -13.57
N GLN A 85 0.04 -6.58 -14.34
CA GLN A 85 1.37 -6.28 -13.81
C GLN A 85 1.48 -4.83 -13.36
N LEU A 86 2.26 -4.58 -12.31
CA LEU A 86 2.48 -3.22 -11.78
C LEU A 86 3.58 -2.49 -12.53
N ARG A 87 3.29 -1.24 -12.92
CA ARG A 87 4.20 -0.34 -13.63
C ARG A 87 4.29 1.01 -12.92
N ARG A 88 5.34 1.79 -13.24
CA ARG A 88 5.54 3.17 -12.77
C ARG A 88 5.28 3.35 -11.27
N ARG A 89 5.90 2.47 -10.47
CA ARG A 89 5.80 2.49 -9.01
C ARG A 89 6.41 3.79 -8.49
N ARG A 90 5.70 4.51 -7.63
CA ARG A 90 6.18 5.73 -6.99
C ARG A 90 5.77 5.76 -5.53
N ARG A 91 6.70 6.14 -4.66
CA ARG A 91 6.41 6.55 -3.29
C ARG A 91 5.83 7.95 -3.35
N ILE A 92 4.62 8.13 -2.82
CA ILE A 92 3.91 9.43 -2.87
C ILE A 92 3.95 10.15 -1.52
N ALA A 93 4.11 9.41 -0.43
CA ALA A 93 4.02 9.89 0.94
C ALA A 93 4.81 8.95 1.87
N GLY A 94 5.09 9.41 3.08
CA GLY A 94 5.75 8.58 4.07
C GLY A 94 7.28 8.67 4.04
N GLY A 95 7.90 7.87 4.88
CA GLY A 95 9.35 7.77 5.05
C GLY A 95 9.72 7.38 6.47
N ALA A 96 11.00 7.53 6.84
CA ALA A 96 11.51 7.10 8.14
C ALA A 96 10.96 7.90 9.36
N GLN A 97 10.30 9.04 9.13
CA GLN A 97 9.76 9.93 10.17
C GLN A 97 8.32 10.34 9.87
N GLU A 98 7.64 9.63 8.97
CA GLU A 98 6.24 9.88 8.64
C GLU A 98 5.50 8.55 8.64
N SER A 99 4.57 8.41 9.57
CA SER A 99 3.67 7.28 9.66
C SER A 99 2.40 7.53 8.86
N VAL A 100 2.20 6.72 7.83
CA VAL A 100 1.01 6.71 6.98
C VAL A 100 0.14 5.49 7.28
N PHE A 101 -1.16 5.71 7.44
CA PHE A 101 -2.14 4.65 7.70
C PHE A 101 -3.35 4.70 6.76
N GLN A 102 -3.91 3.50 6.53
CA GLN A 102 -5.20 3.25 5.89
C GLN A 102 -5.43 4.02 4.57
N PRO A 103 -4.57 3.86 3.54
CA PRO A 103 -4.83 4.44 2.24
C PRO A 103 -6.10 3.84 1.60
N GLN A 104 -6.99 4.69 1.08
CA GLN A 104 -8.22 4.30 0.40
C GLN A 104 -8.53 5.20 -0.80
N TRP A 105 -8.95 4.58 -1.91
CA TRP A 105 -9.37 5.31 -3.10
C TRP A 105 -10.82 5.79 -2.98
N GLY A 106 -11.02 7.08 -3.21
CA GLY A 106 -12.32 7.68 -3.48
C GLY A 106 -12.91 7.23 -4.81
N THR A 107 -14.20 7.46 -4.98
CA THR A 107 -14.93 7.11 -6.21
C THR A 107 -14.53 7.99 -7.41
N ASP A 108 -13.91 9.14 -7.14
CA ASP A 108 -13.36 10.11 -8.08
C ASP A 108 -11.91 9.82 -8.49
N GLY A 109 -11.28 8.80 -7.90
CA GLY A 109 -9.87 8.48 -8.12
C GLY A 109 -8.90 9.26 -7.22
N THR A 110 -9.39 10.08 -6.29
CA THR A 110 -8.57 10.69 -5.24
C THR A 110 -8.13 9.61 -4.25
N LEU A 111 -6.85 9.58 -3.85
CA LEU A 111 -6.38 8.69 -2.79
C LEU A 111 -6.37 9.43 -1.45
N TYR A 112 -7.10 8.89 -0.48
CA TYR A 112 -7.15 9.41 0.89
C TYR A 112 -6.27 8.55 1.80
N PHE A 113 -5.60 9.16 2.78
CA PHE A 113 -4.80 8.45 3.77
C PHE A 113 -4.60 9.31 5.03
N ALA A 114 -4.37 8.67 6.18
CA ALA A 114 -3.98 9.36 7.40
C ALA A 114 -2.46 9.50 7.45
N SER A 115 -1.94 10.66 7.85
CA SER A 115 -0.49 10.91 7.98
C SER A 115 -0.21 11.88 9.14
N ASP A 116 0.87 11.63 9.86
CA ASP A 116 1.39 12.45 10.97
C ASP A 116 2.43 13.51 10.55
N ARG A 117 2.66 13.67 9.23
CA ARG A 117 3.68 14.55 8.62
C ARG A 117 3.71 16.01 9.07
N ARG A 118 2.64 16.49 9.68
CA ARG A 118 2.45 17.87 10.12
C ARG A 118 2.02 17.82 11.57
N GLU A 119 2.95 18.18 12.45
CA GLU A 119 2.75 18.31 13.89
C GLU A 119 2.68 17.00 14.68
N GLY A 120 2.91 15.84 14.05
CA GLY A 120 3.01 14.54 14.75
C GLY A 120 1.66 13.91 15.10
N TRP A 121 0.57 14.45 14.56
CA TRP A 121 -0.80 13.95 14.74
C TRP A 121 -1.41 13.54 13.41
N TRP A 122 -2.09 12.38 13.40
CA TRP A 122 -2.70 11.84 12.18
C TRP A 122 -3.85 12.72 11.70
N ASN A 123 -3.60 13.43 10.61
CA ASN A 123 -4.60 14.17 9.86
C ASN A 123 -4.92 13.45 8.54
N LEU A 124 -6.14 13.63 8.04
CA LEU A 124 -6.56 13.07 6.76
C LEU A 124 -6.01 13.92 5.60
N HIS A 125 -5.35 13.26 4.66
CA HIS A 125 -4.79 13.85 3.46
C HIS A 125 -5.44 13.25 2.21
N ALA A 126 -5.44 14.02 1.13
CA ALA A 126 -5.94 13.65 -0.17
C ALA A 126 -4.85 13.87 -1.23
N TRP A 127 -4.71 12.91 -2.14
CA TRP A 127 -3.81 12.96 -3.27
C TRP A 127 -4.57 12.83 -4.59
N ASP A 128 -4.41 13.82 -5.46
CA ASP A 128 -5.11 13.93 -6.75
C ASP A 128 -4.33 13.30 -7.93
N GLY A 129 -3.27 12.56 -7.65
CA GLY A 129 -2.34 12.01 -8.63
C GLY A 129 -1.09 12.87 -8.87
N HIS A 130 -1.09 14.12 -8.39
CA HIS A 130 0.02 15.07 -8.52
C HIS A 130 0.42 15.67 -7.17
N THR A 131 -0.54 16.22 -6.43
CA THR A 131 -0.29 16.95 -5.19
C THR A 131 -1.02 16.33 -4.02
N ILE A 132 -0.42 16.48 -2.83
CA ILE A 132 -1.04 16.07 -1.56
C ILE A 132 -1.52 17.33 -0.86
N ARG A 133 -2.78 17.31 -0.42
CA ARG A 133 -3.38 18.35 0.40
C ARG A 133 -4.05 17.76 1.63
N PRO A 134 -4.07 18.47 2.77
CA PRO A 134 -4.93 18.10 3.88
C PRO A 134 -6.40 18.17 3.44
N VAL A 135 -7.24 17.27 3.95
CA VAL A 135 -8.70 17.34 3.77
C VAL A 135 -9.29 18.36 4.73
N LEU A 136 -8.84 18.31 5.98
CA LEU A 136 -9.09 19.28 7.03
C LEU A 136 -7.87 19.25 7.96
N GLU A 137 -7.23 20.39 8.22
CA GLU A 137 -6.15 20.46 9.20
C GLU A 137 -6.78 20.69 10.59
N MET A 138 -6.46 19.80 11.52
CA MET A 138 -6.81 19.95 12.94
C MET A 138 -5.52 19.90 13.77
N ALA A 139 -5.37 20.87 14.66
CA ALA A 139 -4.34 20.84 15.68
C ALA A 139 -4.70 19.78 16.73
N ALA A 140 -3.69 19.28 17.44
CA ALA A 140 -3.91 18.44 18.61
C ALA A 140 -4.62 19.19 19.74
N GLU A 141 -5.42 18.47 20.51
CA GLU A 141 -6.06 18.96 21.74
C GLU A 141 -5.08 19.00 22.92
#